data_AF-A0A699TE79-F1
#
_entry.id   AF-A0A699TE79-F1
#
_cell.length_a   1.000
_cell.length_b   1.000
_cell.length_c   1.000
_cell.angle_alpha   90.00
_cell.angle_beta   90.00
_cell.angle_gamma   90.00
#
_symmetry.space_group_name_H-M   'P 1'
#
loop_
_entity.id
_entity.type
_entity.pdbx_description
1 polymer ?
#
loop_
_entity_poly.entity_id
_entity_poly.type
_entity_poly.pdbx_seq_one_letter_code
_entity_poly.pdbx_strand_id
1 'polypeptide(L)'
;MPTNQQKKLLRLPHVFSQVLELPLPSHADVLIEERPECLKFVANIGDNAFNGRVMAHAVKIHPGVTKVVVRGGGEVELLLDKLEVDVWRFRLPVSTRPELATA
;
A
#
# COMPACT_ATOMS: atom_id res chain seq x y z
N MET A 1 -18.44 -17.67 -14.73
CA MET A 1 -17.66 -17.64 -13.48
C MET A 1 -16.41 -16.81 -13.75
N PRO A 2 -16.28 -15.57 -13.26
CA PRO A 2 -15.10 -14.76 -13.57
C PRO A 2 -13.92 -15.32 -12.79
N THR A 3 -12.93 -15.81 -13.53
CA THR A 3 -11.67 -16.33 -13.00
C THR A 3 -10.88 -15.19 -12.38
N ASN A 4 -10.70 -15.25 -11.06
CA ASN A 4 -9.80 -14.40 -10.30
C ASN A 4 -8.38 -14.56 -10.86
N GLN A 5 -8.02 -13.70 -11.82
CA GLN A 5 -6.67 -13.64 -12.36
C GLN A 5 -5.79 -13.05 -11.27
N GLN A 6 -5.25 -13.93 -10.43
CA GLN A 6 -4.14 -13.61 -9.55
C GLN A 6 -3.04 -13.05 -10.46
N LYS A 7 -2.90 -11.71 -10.48
CA LYS A 7 -1.86 -10.99 -11.21
C LYS A 7 -0.52 -11.57 -10.75
N LYS A 8 0.00 -12.55 -11.49
CA LYS A 8 1.30 -13.16 -11.23
C LYS A 8 2.31 -12.05 -11.49
N LEU A 9 2.81 -11.46 -10.42
CA LEU A 9 3.83 -10.42 -10.47
C LEU A 9 5.08 -11.01 -11.11
N LEU A 10 5.24 -10.78 -12.42
CA LEU A 10 6.41 -11.18 -13.18
C LEU A 10 7.59 -10.35 -12.70
N ARG A 11 8.67 -11.02 -12.28
CA ARG A 11 9.88 -10.39 -11.77
C ARG A 11 10.47 -9.46 -12.83
N LEU A 12 10.47 -8.15 -12.57
CA LEU A 12 11.44 -7.27 -13.19
C LEU A 12 12.82 -7.53 -12.53
N PRO A 13 13.94 -7.55 -13.28
CA PRO A 13 15.25 -7.91 -12.73
C PRO A 13 15.83 -6.93 -11.69
N HIS A 14 15.16 -5.81 -11.43
CA HIS A 14 15.59 -4.74 -10.50
C HIS A 14 14.53 -4.45 -9.42
N VAL A 15 13.67 -5.43 -9.14
CA VAL A 15 12.48 -5.28 -8.28
C VAL A 15 12.87 -4.99 -6.83
N PHE A 16 12.40 -3.84 -6.37
CA PHE A 16 12.40 -3.39 -4.98
C PHE A 16 11.97 -4.51 -4.04
N SER A 17 12.78 -4.77 -3.02
CA SER A 17 12.49 -5.76 -1.99
C SER A 17 11.39 -5.30 -1.03
N GLN A 18 11.09 -3.99 -0.99
CA GLN A 18 10.11 -3.43 -0.08
C GLN A 18 9.27 -2.31 -0.73
N VAL A 19 7.95 -2.37 -0.59
CA VAL A 19 7.00 -1.41 -1.17
C VAL A 19 5.89 -1.10 -0.17
N LEU A 20 5.51 0.17 -0.02
CA LEU A 20 4.26 0.59 0.61
C LEU A 20 3.18 0.78 -0.46
N GLU A 21 1.97 0.31 -0.18
CA GLU A 21 0.78 0.56 -0.97
C GLU A 21 -0.32 1.16 -0.08
N LEU A 22 -0.84 2.30 -0.52
CA LEU A 22 -1.96 2.96 0.13
C LEU A 22 -3.23 2.71 -0.69
N PRO A 23 -4.40 2.53 -0.04
CA PRO A 23 -5.69 2.37 -0.69
C PRO A 23 -6.22 3.73 -1.14
N LEU A 24 -5.40 4.43 -1.94
CA LEU A 24 -5.65 5.74 -2.51
C LEU A 24 -5.40 5.67 -4.02
N PRO A 25 -6.05 6.51 -4.83
CA PRO A 25 -5.70 6.66 -6.24
C PRO A 25 -4.22 7.01 -6.41
N SER A 26 -3.60 6.52 -7.48
CA SER A 26 -2.17 6.76 -7.78
C SER A 26 -1.77 8.24 -7.88
N HIS A 27 -2.73 9.13 -8.17
CA HIS A 27 -2.55 10.57 -8.25
C HIS A 27 -2.87 11.32 -6.94
N ALA A 28 -3.15 10.61 -5.84
CA ALA A 28 -3.45 11.24 -4.56
C ALA A 28 -2.23 11.99 -4.00
N ASP A 29 -2.49 13.16 -3.42
CA ASP A 29 -1.48 13.98 -2.75
C ASP A 29 -1.12 13.36 -1.40
N VAL A 30 0.02 12.66 -1.36
CA VAL A 30 0.58 12.04 -0.16
C VAL A 30 1.88 12.76 0.19
N LEU A 31 1.90 13.43 1.34
CA LEU A 31 3.10 14.02 1.91
C LEU A 31 3.94 12.93 2.58
N ILE A 32 5.24 12.96 2.32
CA ILE A 32 6.21 12.02 2.90
C ILE A 32 7.17 12.81 3.79
N GLU A 33 7.20 12.48 5.07
CA GLU A 33 8.12 13.07 6.04
C GLU A 33 9.14 12.01 6.48
N GLU A 34 10.42 12.29 6.28
CA GLU A 34 11.50 11.48 6.83
C GLU A 34 11.79 11.91 8.27
N ARG A 35 11.70 10.94 9.19
CA ARG A 35 12.04 11.08 10.60
C ARG A 35 13.23 10.17 10.91
N PRO A 36 14.00 10.43 11.97
CA PRO A 36 15.15 9.59 12.32
C PRO A 36 14.82 8.11 12.51
N GLU A 37 13.59 7.80 12.94
CA GLU A 37 13.14 6.45 13.27
C GLU A 37 12.15 5.85 12.26
N CYS A 38 11.55 6.67 11.40
CA CYS A 38 10.51 6.21 10.49
C CYS A 38 10.28 7.13 9.27
N LEU A 39 9.58 6.59 8.27
CA LEU A 39 8.95 7.38 7.21
C LEU A 39 7.48 7.55 7.56
N LYS A 40 7.01 8.80 7.64
CA LYS A 40 5.61 9.12 7.90
C LYS A 40 4.93 9.55 6.61
N PHE A 41 3.81 8.90 6.29
CA PHE A 41 3.00 9.18 5.12
C PHE A 41 1.71 9.84 5.57
N VAL A 42 1.39 11.02 5.03
CA VAL A 42 0.21 11.81 5.39
C VAL A 42 -0.58 12.09 4.13
N ALA A 43 -1.83 11.67 4.10
CA ALA A 43 -2.73 11.89 2.98
C ALA A 43 -4.04 12.51 3.47
N ASN A 44 -4.60 13.43 2.70
CA ASN A 44 -5.96 13.90 2.94
C ASN A 44 -6.94 12.92 2.31
N ILE A 45 -7.88 12.43 3.11
CA ILE A 45 -8.91 11.49 2.69
C ILE A 45 -10.27 12.11 2.91
N GLY A 46 -11.21 11.86 1.99
CA GLY A 46 -12.58 12.32 2.16
C GLY A 46 -13.24 11.72 3.40
N ASP A 47 -14.24 12.42 3.94
CA ASP A 47 -15.01 11.97 5.09
C ASP A 47 -15.53 10.53 4.88
N ASN A 48 -15.38 9.69 5.91
CA ASN A 48 -15.76 8.26 5.94
C ASN A 48 -14.98 7.29 5.02
N ALA A 49 -13.88 7.70 4.37
CA ALA A 49 -13.14 6.82 3.45
C ALA A 49 -12.73 5.45 4.06
N PHE A 50 -12.44 5.40 5.36
CA PHE A 50 -12.02 4.18 6.07
C PHE A 50 -12.85 3.84 7.32
N ASN A 51 -14.09 4.35 7.43
CA ASN A 51 -14.98 4.06 8.56
C ASN A 51 -14.33 4.19 9.97
N GLY A 52 -13.32 5.05 10.11
CA GLY A 52 -12.58 5.28 11.35
C GLY A 52 -11.63 4.16 11.81
N ARG A 53 -11.37 3.11 11.00
CA ARG A 53 -10.37 2.08 11.32
C ARG A 53 -9.44 1.87 10.15
N VAL A 54 -8.14 2.04 10.38
CA VAL A 54 -7.09 1.76 9.40
C VAL A 54 -6.05 0.84 10.03
N MET A 55 -5.52 -0.10 9.26
CA MET A 55 -4.45 -1.01 9.68
C MET A 55 -3.38 -1.13 8.60
N ALA A 56 -2.12 -1.19 9.02
CA ALA A 56 -1.00 -1.51 8.15
C ALA A 56 -0.63 -3.00 8.28
N HIS A 57 -0.44 -3.67 7.15
CA HIS A 57 -0.07 -5.08 7.10
C HIS A 57 1.17 -5.30 6.24
N ALA A 58 2.20 -5.91 6.79
CA ALA A 58 3.33 -6.42 6.02
C ALA A 58 2.99 -7.80 5.44
N VAL A 59 2.99 -7.90 4.11
CA VAL A 59 2.66 -9.13 3.37
C VAL A 59 3.84 -9.52 2.48
N LYS A 60 4.31 -10.76 2.61
CA LYS A 60 5.28 -11.33 1.69
C LYS A 60 4.57 -11.73 0.40
N ILE A 61 4.90 -11.06 -0.70
CA ILE A 61 4.28 -11.32 -2.01
C ILE A 61 5.16 -12.20 -2.90
N HIS A 62 6.46 -12.26 -2.61
CA HIS A 62 7.45 -13.11 -3.27
C HIS A 62 8.66 -13.28 -2.32
N PRO A 63 9.48 -14.35 -2.43
CA PRO A 63 10.74 -14.41 -1.70
C PRO A 63 11.59 -13.15 -1.88
N GLY A 64 11.96 -12.50 -0.77
CA GLY A 64 12.72 -11.25 -0.77
C GLY A 64 11.92 -9.99 -1.11
N VAL A 65 10.59 -10.09 -1.30
CA VAL A 65 9.71 -8.95 -1.57
C VAL A 65 8.59 -8.87 -0.53
N THR A 66 8.64 -7.81 0.27
CA THR A 66 7.62 -7.47 1.27
C THR A 66 6.85 -6.24 0.82
N LYS A 67 5.53 -6.30 0.93
CA LYS A 67 4.62 -5.19 0.63
C LYS A 67 3.91 -4.78 1.92
N VAL A 68 3.97 -3.51 2.31
CA VAL A 68 3.11 -2.94 3.33
C VAL A 68 1.82 -2.50 2.64
N VAL A 69 0.68 -3.02 3.07
CA VAL A 69 -0.64 -2.65 2.56
C VAL A 69 -1.41 -1.98 3.70
N VAL A 70 -1.97 -0.82 3.43
CA VAL A 70 -2.88 -0.15 4.36
C VAL A 70 -4.31 -0.53 4.00
N ARG A 71 -5.11 -0.97 4.99
CA ARG A 71 -6.50 -1.42 4.82
C ARG A 71 -7.41 -0.66 5.77
N GLY A 72 -8.58 -0.27 5.29
CA GLY A 72 -9.54 0.51 6.07
C GLY A 72 -10.95 -0.06 6.10
N GLY A 73 -11.24 -1.13 5.36
CA GLY A 73 -12.55 -1.77 5.35
C GLY A 73 -13.71 -0.84 4.93
N GLY A 74 -13.39 0.29 4.32
CA GLY A 74 -14.33 1.34 3.89
C GLY A 74 -14.69 1.23 2.41
N GLU A 75 -15.63 2.06 1.98
CA GLU A 75 -16.11 2.07 0.59
C GLU A 75 -15.00 2.36 -0.42
N VAL A 76 -14.00 3.16 -0.05
CA VAL A 76 -12.88 3.53 -0.94
C VAL A 76 -12.03 2.33 -1.34
N GLU A 77 -11.71 1.44 -0.39
CA GLU A 77 -10.95 0.21 -0.67
C GLU A 77 -11.73 -0.71 -1.62
N LEU A 78 -13.04 -0.87 -1.38
CA LEU A 78 -13.93 -1.67 -2.22
C LEU A 78 -14.15 -1.07 -3.62
N LEU A 79 -14.16 0.24 -3.74
CA LEU A 79 -14.31 0.95 -5.02
C LEU A 79 -13.05 0.84 -5.86
N LEU A 80 -11.86 1.00 -5.26
CA LEU A 80 -10.58 0.84 -5.95
C LEU A 80 -10.40 -0.59 -6.47
N ASP A 81 -10.77 -1.60 -5.67
CA ASP A 81 -10.74 -3.01 -6.08
C ASP A 81 -11.72 -3.31 -7.22
N LYS A 82 -12.91 -2.68 -7.22
CA LYS A 82 -13.92 -2.88 -8.28
C LYS A 82 -13.60 -2.14 -9.58
N LEU A 83 -12.96 -0.98 -9.49
CA LEU A 83 -12.73 -0.09 -10.64
C LEU A 83 -11.37 -0.33 -11.32
N GLU A 84 -10.59 -1.30 -10.85
CA GLU A 84 -9.23 -1.61 -11.33
C GLU A 84 -8.30 -0.37 -11.37
N VAL A 85 -8.49 0.57 -10.45
CA VAL A 85 -7.72 1.82 -10.43
C VAL A 85 -6.31 1.55 -9.93
N ASP A 86 -5.32 2.16 -10.59
CA ASP A 86 -3.95 2.15 -10.09
C ASP A 86 -3.88 2.82 -8.72
N VAL A 87 -3.34 2.07 -7.76
CA VAL A 87 -3.21 2.51 -6.36
C VAL A 87 -1.88 3.19 -6.10
N TRP A 88 -1.86 4.06 -5.10
CA TRP A 88 -0.67 4.82 -4.72
C TRP A 88 0.40 3.89 -4.11
N ARG A 89 1.63 3.99 -4.61
CA ARG A 89 2.74 3.11 -4.22
C ARG A 89 4.03 3.88 -4.00
N PHE A 90 4.77 3.49 -2.97
CA PHE A 90 6.08 4.03 -2.66
C PHE A 90 7.11 2.93 -2.45
N ARG A 91 8.32 3.15 -2.96
CA ARG A 91 9.45 2.22 -2.80
C ARG A 91 10.11 2.50 -1.47
N LEU A 92 10.10 1.51 -0.58
CA LEU A 92 10.73 1.68 0.73
C LEU A 92 12.24 1.44 0.62
N PRO A 93 13.06 2.22 1.36
CA PRO A 93 14.48 1.93 1.51
C PRO A 93 14.68 0.51 2.04
N VAL A 94 15.73 -0.18 1.58
CA VAL A 94 16.07 -1.56 2.01
C VAL A 94 16.31 -1.70 3.51
N SER A 95 16.63 -0.60 4.21
CA SER A 95 16.80 -0.52 5.66
C SER A 95 15.48 -0.51 6.43
N THR A 96 14.34 -0.34 5.76
CA THR A 96 13.03 -0.27 6.40
C THR A 96 12.65 -1.64 6.98
N ARG A 97 11.86 -1.62 8.06
CA ARG A 97 11.30 -2.81 8.70
C ARG A 97 9.78 -2.81 8.54
N PRO A 98 9.24 -3.33 7.41
CA PRO A 98 7.81 -3.40 7.14
C PRO A 98 6.97 -3.97 8.29
N GLU A 99 7.54 -4.88 9.07
CA GLU A 99 6.89 -5.56 10.19
C GLU A 99 6.52 -4.61 11.35
N LEU A 100 7.14 -3.43 11.41
CA LEU A 100 6.86 -2.38 12.39
C LEU A 100 5.88 -1.32 11.88
N ALA A 101 5.31 -1.50 10.69
CA ALA A 101 4.40 -0.52 10.10
C ALA A 101 3.13 -0.34 10.95
N THR A 102 2.76 0.92 11.17
CA THR A 102 1.55 1.33 11.89
C THR A 102 0.77 2.32 11.02
N ALA A 103 -0.56 2.28 11.11
CA ALA A 103 -1.47 3.20 10.43
C ALA A 103 -2.30 4.00 11.46
#